data_AF-A0A522BS61-F1
#
_entry.id   AF-A0A522BS61-F1
#
_cell.length_a   1.000
_cell.length_b   1.000
_cell.length_c   1.000
_cell.angle_alpha   90.00
_cell.angle_beta   90.00
_cell.angle_gamma   90.00
#
_symmetry.space_group_name_H-M   'P 1'
#
loop_
_entity.id
_entity.type
_entity.pdbx_description
1 polymer ?
#
loop_
_entity_poly.entity_id
_entity_poly.type
_entity_poly.pdbx_seq_one_letter_code
_entity_poly.pdbx_strand_id
1 'polypeptide(L)'
;MNGIILFSLAAAAAAIVYGIVLTRRILALPAGEGKMIGIAKAIQEGARAYITRQNKTVLAIGLILFLVIGFIPSLGWVTALGFAVGAFLSGLAGYIGMSVAVRA
;
A
#
# COMPACT_ATOMS: atom_id res chain seq x y z
N MET A 1 9.58 3.40 -28.31
CA MET A 1 9.70 2.94 -26.90
C MET A 1 10.63 1.75 -26.86
N ASN A 2 11.58 1.73 -25.92
CA ASN A 2 12.55 0.65 -25.81
C ASN A 2 11.81 -0.64 -25.39
N GLY A 3 12.11 -1.80 -26.01
CA GLY A 3 11.36 -3.05 -25.76
C GLY A 3 11.31 -3.46 -24.29
N ILE A 4 12.37 -3.14 -23.55
CA ILE A 4 12.49 -3.37 -22.09
C ILE A 4 11.44 -2.57 -21.31
N ILE A 5 11.23 -1.29 -21.64
CA ILE A 5 10.29 -0.42 -20.92
C ILE A 5 8.85 -0.92 -21.11
N LEU A 6 8.49 -1.31 -22.33
CA LEU A 6 7.16 -1.85 -22.61
C LEU A 6 6.91 -3.16 -21.84
N PHE A 7 7.92 -4.04 -21.81
CA PHE A 7 7.84 -5.29 -21.04
C PHE A 7 7.66 -5.02 -19.53
N SER A 8 8.43 -4.10 -18.95
CA SER A 8 8.32 -3.73 -17.54
C SER A 8 6.93 -3.19 -17.19
N LEU A 9 6.36 -2.33 -18.03
CA LEU A 9 5.01 -1.79 -17.82
C LEU A 9 3.93 -2.88 -17.94
N ALA A 10 4.05 -3.78 -18.91
CA ALA A 10 3.14 -4.91 -19.08
C ALA A 10 3.19 -5.88 -17.89
N ALA A 11 4.39 -6.19 -17.39
CA ALA A 11 4.57 -7.03 -16.21
C ALA A 11 3.96 -6.41 -14.94
N ALA A 12 4.15 -5.09 -14.74
CA ALA A 12 3.54 -4.37 -13.63
C ALA A 12 2.00 -4.41 -13.69
N ALA A 13 1.42 -4.19 -14.88
CA ALA A 13 -0.03 -4.29 -15.07
C ALA A 13 -0.55 -5.71 -14.80
N ALA A 14 0.13 -6.74 -15.31
CA ALA A 14 -0.23 -8.14 -15.07
C ALA A 14 -0.18 -8.50 -13.57
N ALA A 15 0.83 -8.03 -12.85
CA ALA A 15 0.95 -8.25 -11.40
C ALA A 15 -0.21 -7.62 -10.61
N ILE A 16 -0.63 -6.39 -10.97
CA ILE A 16 -1.78 -5.73 -10.34
C ILE A 16 -3.06 -6.52 -10.61
N VAL A 17 -3.30 -6.93 -11.86
CA VAL A 17 -4.48 -7.72 -12.24
C VAL A 17 -4.51 -9.04 -11.48
N TYR A 18 -3.38 -9.75 -11.41
CA TYR A 18 -3.28 -11.01 -10.68
C TYR A 18 -3.56 -10.81 -9.18
N GLY A 19 -3.01 -9.77 -8.57
CA GLY A 19 -3.29 -9.41 -7.17
C GLY A 19 -4.79 -9.20 -6.92
N ILE A 20 -5.47 -8.44 -7.79
CA ILE A 20 -6.92 -8.21 -7.69
C ILE A 20 -7.71 -9.52 -7.80
N VAL A 21 -7.35 -10.38 -8.76
CA VAL A 21 -8.02 -11.69 -8.94
C VAL A 21 -7.82 -12.58 -7.73
N LEU A 22 -6.60 -12.67 -7.21
CA LEU A 22 -6.26 -13.49 -6.05
C LEU A 22 -7.00 -13.00 -4.79
N THR A 23 -6.98 -11.69 -4.53
CA THR A 23 -7.72 -11.09 -3.42
C THR A 23 -9.20 -11.42 -3.49
N ARG A 24 -9.84 -11.27 -4.67
CA ARG A 24 -11.26 -11.59 -4.84
C ARG A 24 -11.56 -13.07 -4.58
N ARG A 25 -10.69 -13.97 -5.03
CA ARG A 25 -10.86 -15.42 -4.82
C ARG A 25 -10.78 -15.79 -3.34
N ILE A 26 -9.79 -15.25 -2.64
CA ILE A 26 -9.59 -15.55 -1.22
C ILE A 26 -10.74 -15.00 -0.38
N LEU A 27 -11.15 -13.75 -0.61
CA LEU A 27 -12.24 -13.12 0.14
C LEU A 27 -13.63 -13.73 -0.15
N ALA A 28 -13.77 -14.54 -1.20
CA ALA A 28 -14.99 -15.26 -1.51
C ALA A 28 -15.10 -16.61 -0.78
N LEU A 29 -14.03 -17.06 -0.12
CA LEU A 29 -14.07 -18.28 0.69
C LEU A 29 -14.95 -18.07 1.93
N PRO A 30 -15.64 -19.11 2.43
CA PRO A 30 -16.48 -19.00 3.60
C PRO A 30 -15.65 -18.57 4.81
N ALA A 31 -16.10 -17.52 5.49
CA ALA A 31 -15.56 -17.17 6.79
C ALA A 31 -15.81 -18.32 7.76
N GLY A 32 -14.81 -18.70 8.56
CA GLY A 32 -14.95 -19.79 9.52
C GLY A 32 -16.02 -19.54 10.58
N GLU A 33 -16.22 -20.47 11.52
CA GLU A 33 -17.44 -20.49 12.35
C GLU A 33 -17.24 -20.01 13.81
N GLY A 34 -18.35 -19.57 14.42
CA GLY A 34 -18.44 -19.29 15.85
C GLY A 34 -17.39 -18.30 16.37
N LYS A 35 -16.58 -18.76 17.34
CA LYS A 35 -15.55 -17.95 18.01
C LYS A 35 -14.50 -17.40 17.02
N MET A 36 -14.26 -18.08 15.90
CA MET A 36 -13.28 -17.65 14.88
C MET A 36 -13.66 -16.29 14.29
N ILE A 37 -14.94 -16.05 13.99
CA ILE A 37 -15.43 -14.77 13.45
C ILE A 37 -15.20 -13.64 14.46
N GLY A 38 -15.44 -13.90 15.74
CA GLY A 38 -15.24 -12.91 16.80
C GLY A 38 -13.78 -12.47 16.92
N ILE A 39 -12.85 -13.43 16.89
CA ILE A 39 -11.41 -13.16 16.91
C ILE A 39 -10.99 -12.39 15.66
N ALA A 40 -11.45 -12.81 14.48
CA ALA A 40 -11.14 -12.13 13.22
C ALA A 40 -11.60 -10.67 13.23
N LYS A 41 -12.79 -10.37 13.77
CA LYS A 41 -13.27 -8.99 13.92
C LYS A 41 -12.39 -8.16 14.85
N ALA A 42 -11.97 -8.72 15.99
CA ALA A 42 -11.07 -8.02 16.92
C ALA A 42 -9.69 -7.73 16.28
N ILE A 43 -9.16 -8.67 15.49
CA ILE A 43 -7.92 -8.47 14.71
C ILE A 43 -8.11 -7.36 13.69
N GLN A 44 -9.23 -7.35 12.95
CA GLN A 44 -9.53 -6.32 11.96
C GLN A 44 -9.63 -4.93 12.59
N GLU A 45 -10.25 -4.82 13.75
CA GLU A 45 -10.36 -3.57 14.50
C GLU A 45 -8.98 -3.06 14.95
N GLY A 46 -8.17 -3.93 15.57
CA GLY A 46 -6.82 -3.60 16.01
C GLY A 46 -5.90 -3.20 14.86
N ALA A 47 -5.93 -3.96 13.75
CA ALA A 47 -5.16 -3.65 12.55
C ALA A 47 -5.55 -2.30 11.94
N ARG A 48 -6.85 -1.99 11.88
CA ARG A 48 -7.34 -0.69 11.37
C ARG A 48 -6.89 0.46 12.27
N ALA A 49 -6.94 0.29 13.58
CA ALA A 49 -6.46 1.28 14.53
C ALA A 49 -4.93 1.52 14.38
N TYR A 50 -4.16 0.44 14.29
CA TYR A 50 -2.70 0.48 14.09
C TYR A 50 -2.34 1.20 12.80
N ILE A 51 -2.88 0.78 11.65
CA ILE A 51 -2.54 1.40 10.35
C ILE A 51 -2.94 2.87 10.30
N THR A 52 -4.09 3.22 10.88
CA THR A 52 -4.55 4.61 10.90
C THR A 52 -3.60 5.48 11.72
N ARG A 53 -3.09 4.96 12.84
CA ARG A 53 -2.11 5.68 13.67
C ARG A 53 -0.76 5.77 12.97
N GLN A 54 -0.26 4.65 12.45
CA GLN A 54 1.02 4.58 11.76
C GLN A 54 1.05 5.48 10.53
N ASN A 55 0.04 5.41 9.65
CA ASN A 55 -0.01 6.21 8.43
C ASN A 55 -0.06 7.71 8.72
N LYS A 56 -0.71 8.14 9.81
CA LYS A 56 -0.67 9.56 10.23
C LYS A 56 0.76 10.00 10.58
N THR A 57 1.49 9.19 11.35
CA THR A 57 2.87 9.50 11.72
C THR A 57 3.80 9.46 10.52
N VAL A 58 3.69 8.42 9.68
CA VAL A 58 4.50 8.26 8.47
C VAL A 58 4.22 9.38 7.46
N LEU A 59 2.96 9.81 7.31
CA LEU A 59 2.61 10.93 6.44
C LEU A 59 3.27 12.23 6.91
N ALA A 60 3.27 12.51 8.22
CA ALA A 60 3.94 13.68 8.77
C ALA A 60 5.45 13.64 8.47
N ILE A 61 6.11 12.50 8.68
CA ILE A 61 7.54 12.33 8.35
C ILE A 61 7.77 12.46 6.84
N GLY A 62 6.89 11.89 6.01
CA GLY A 62 6.95 12.00 4.55
C GLY A 62 6.87 13.44 4.06
N LEU A 63 6.00 14.26 4.65
CA LEU A 63 5.92 15.70 4.32
C LEU A 63 7.19 16.45 4.70
N ILE A 64 7.78 16.14 5.86
CA ILE A 64 9.06 16.74 6.27
C ILE A 64 10.14 16.38 5.26
N LEU A 65 10.26 15.09 4.89
CA LEU A 65 11.25 14.64 3.91
C LEU A 65 11.01 15.24 2.52
N PHE A 66 9.76 15.36 2.08
CA PHE A 66 9.40 16.01 0.82
C PHE A 66 9.92 17.45 0.74
N LEU A 67 9.71 18.24 1.80
CA LEU A 67 10.21 19.62 1.87
C LEU A 67 11.73 19.66 1.94
N VAL A 68 12.36 18.79 2.75
CA VAL A 68 13.82 18.70 2.84
C VAL A 68 14.44 18.40 1.47
N ILE A 69 13.90 17.43 0.73
CA ILE A 69 14.36 17.10 -0.63
C ILE A 69 14.17 18.29 -1.57
N GLY A 70 13.03 18.98 -1.50
CA GLY A 70 12.72 20.11 -2.38
C GLY A 70 13.61 21.34 -2.14
N PHE A 71 13.95 21.63 -0.87
CA PHE A 71 14.77 22.78 -0.49
C PHE A 71 16.28 22.52 -0.54
N ILE A 72 16.72 21.26 -0.61
CA ILE A 72 18.14 20.95 -0.84
C ILE A 72 18.48 21.22 -2.32
N PRO A 73 19.40 22.16 -2.61
CA PRO A 73 19.70 22.57 -3.99
C PRO A 73 20.25 21.45 -4.88
N SER A 74 20.88 20.41 -4.30
CA SER A 74 21.42 19.28 -5.06
C SER A 74 20.39 18.23 -5.47
N LEU A 75 19.18 18.21 -4.88
CA LEU A 75 18.11 17.27 -5.23
C LEU A 75 16.98 17.93 -6.03
N GLY A 76 16.50 19.09 -5.55
CA GLY A 76 15.44 19.87 -6.17
C GLY A 76 14.03 19.24 -6.17
N TRP A 77 13.07 20.02 -6.66
CA TRP A 77 11.64 19.69 -6.62
C TRP A 77 11.21 18.50 -7.46
N VAL A 78 11.92 18.18 -8.55
CA VAL A 78 11.62 17.01 -9.40
C VAL A 78 11.79 15.72 -8.59
N THR A 79 12.89 15.63 -7.83
CA THR A 79 13.17 14.48 -6.95
C THR A 79 12.16 14.40 -5.80
N ALA A 80 11.76 15.55 -5.24
CA ALA A 80 10.73 15.61 -4.21
C ALA A 80 9.38 15.06 -4.72
N LEU A 81 8.96 15.44 -5.92
CA LEU A 81 7.73 14.91 -6.54
C LEU A 81 7.83 13.41 -6.83
N GLY A 82 8.97 12.93 -7.31
CA GLY A 82 9.23 11.49 -7.48
C GLY A 82 9.10 10.72 -6.16
N PHE A 83 9.68 11.26 -5.08
CA PHE A 83 9.54 10.72 -3.73
C PHE A 83 8.07 10.71 -3.28
N ALA A 84 7.31 11.80 -3.48
CA ALA A 84 5.91 11.87 -3.07
C ALA A 84 5.04 10.82 -3.76
N VAL A 85 5.23 10.61 -5.07
CA VAL A 85 4.51 9.57 -5.83
C VAL A 85 4.86 8.18 -5.29
N GLY A 86 6.16 7.90 -5.09
CA GLY A 86 6.61 6.61 -4.54
C GLY A 86 6.08 6.35 -3.13
N ALA A 87 6.17 7.33 -2.24
CA ALA A 87 5.69 7.26 -0.87
C ALA A 87 4.16 7.02 -0.81
N PHE A 88 3.41 7.71 -1.67
CA PHE A 88 1.96 7.52 -1.77
C PHE A 88 1.60 6.10 -2.25
N LEU A 89 2.23 5.64 -3.34
CA LEU A 89 2.00 4.29 -3.87
C LEU A 89 2.40 3.20 -2.85
N SER A 90 3.50 3.39 -2.12
CA SER A 90 3.92 2.50 -1.04
C SER A 90 2.91 2.45 0.11
N GLY A 91 2.40 3.62 0.53
CA GLY A 91 1.36 3.71 1.56
C GLY A 91 0.07 3.01 1.16
N LEU A 92 -0.35 3.18 -0.10
CA LEU A 92 -1.50 2.46 -0.67
C LEU A 92 -1.29 0.95 -0.69
N ALA A 93 -0.12 0.48 -1.13
CA ALA A 93 0.21 -0.94 -1.17
C ALA A 93 0.16 -1.57 0.24
N GLY A 94 0.73 -0.89 1.24
CA GLY A 94 0.68 -1.33 2.64
C GLY A 94 -0.75 -1.39 3.20
N TYR A 95 -1.58 -0.39 2.91
CA TYR A 95 -2.97 -0.35 3.35
C TYR A 95 -3.81 -1.48 2.73
N ILE A 96 -3.70 -1.65 1.41
CA ILE A 96 -4.42 -2.71 0.69
C ILE A 96 -3.96 -4.08 1.19
N GLY A 97 -2.64 -4.31 1.27
CA GLY A 97 -2.07 -5.57 1.73
C GLY A 97 -2.55 -5.97 3.12
N MET A 98 -2.52 -5.05 4.09
CA MET A 98 -3.04 -5.32 5.43
C MET A 98 -4.54 -5.61 5.41
N SER A 99 -5.34 -4.85 4.64
CA SER A 99 -6.79 -5.07 4.56
C SER A 99 -7.16 -6.46 4.04
N VAL A 100 -6.35 -7.00 3.12
CA VAL A 100 -6.50 -8.36 2.61
C VAL A 100 -6.05 -9.37 3.65
N ALA A 101 -4.88 -9.20 4.26
CA ALA A 101 -4.32 -10.15 5.23
C ALA A 101 -5.20 -10.38 6.46
N VAL A 102 -5.97 -9.37 6.91
CA VAL A 102 -6.86 -9.50 8.08
C VAL A 102 -8.27 -10.00 7.74
N ARG A 103 -8.60 -10.15 6.45
CA ARG A 103 -9.91 -10.59 5.95
C ARG A 103 -9.85 -11.92 5.19
N ALA A 104 -8.68 -12.24 4.63
CA ALA A 104 -8.34 -13.54 4.09
C ALA A 104 -8.39 -14.61 5.18
#